data_AF-A0A3A4VAZ4-F1
#
_entry.id   AF-A0A3A4VAZ4-F1
#
_cell.length_a   1.000
_cell.length_b   1.000
_cell.length_c   1.000
_cell.angle_alpha   90.00
_cell.angle_beta   90.00
_cell.angle_gamma   90.00
#
_symmetry.space_group_name_H-M   'P 1'
#
loop_
_entity.id
_entity.type
_entity.pdbx_description
1 polymer ?
#
loop_
_entity_poly.entity_id
_entity_poly.type
_entity_poly.pdbx_seq_one_letter_code
_entity_poly.pdbx_strand_id
1 'polypeptide(L)'
;MQKTEKRSKFNFEELKAGAMSESADVRKKIFQEYFDRFEELPSYLFDNSETIDDRLLRTIQDFKNDPETTQRLHKAIDMLMQRLPHTAL
;
A
#
# COMPACT_ATOMS: atom_id res chain seq x y z
N MET A 1 16.08 -30.63 8.45
CA MET A 1 15.99 -29.38 9.25
C MET A 1 15.03 -28.43 8.54
N GLN A 2 13.74 -28.45 8.89
CA GLN A 2 12.80 -27.47 8.35
C GLN A 2 12.91 -26.21 9.21
N LYS A 3 13.63 -25.20 8.71
CA LYS A 3 13.56 -23.84 9.28
C LYS A 3 12.16 -23.33 8.96
N THR A 4 11.19 -23.62 9.82
CA THR A 4 9.99 -22.79 9.92
C THR A 4 10.49 -21.43 10.39
N GLU A 5 10.83 -20.56 9.43
CA GLU A 5 10.97 -19.14 9.68
C GLU A 5 9.73 -18.73 10.46
N LYS A 6 9.94 -18.37 11.73
CA LYS A 6 8.91 -17.76 12.56
C LYS A 6 8.44 -16.56 11.77
N ARG A 7 7.34 -16.68 11.01
CA ARG A 7 6.69 -15.54 10.37
C ARG A 7 6.45 -14.59 11.52
N SER A 8 7.24 -13.51 11.56
CA SER A 8 7.18 -12.51 12.61
C SER A 8 5.71 -12.15 12.79
N LYS A 9 5.23 -12.07 14.04
CA LYS A 9 3.85 -11.65 14.32
C LYS A 9 3.66 -10.36 13.54
N PHE A 10 2.76 -10.40 12.57
CA PHE A 10 2.58 -9.28 11.67
C PHE A 10 1.99 -8.14 12.46
N ASN A 11 2.77 -7.07 12.61
CA ASN A 11 2.38 -5.97 13.46
C ASN A 11 1.61 -4.94 12.64
N PHE A 12 0.28 -5.09 12.62
CA PHE A 12 -0.63 -4.19 11.94
C PHE A 12 -0.48 -2.72 12.40
N GLU A 13 -0.09 -2.49 13.66
CA GLU A 13 0.15 -1.14 14.17
C GLU A 13 1.39 -0.51 13.53
N GLU A 14 2.48 -1.28 13.38
CA GLU A 14 3.70 -0.80 12.71
C GLU A 14 3.46 -0.50 11.23
N LEU A 15 2.64 -1.29 10.54
CA LEU A 15 2.31 -1.02 9.14
C LEU A 15 1.38 0.18 9.00
N LYS A 16 0.41 0.33 9.90
CA LYS A 16 -0.44 1.52 9.90
C LYS A 16 0.39 2.77 10.15
N ALA A 17 1.29 2.74 11.13
CA ALA A 17 2.22 3.83 11.42
C ALA A 17 3.18 4.11 10.25
N GLY A 18 3.75 3.06 9.65
CA GLY A 18 4.66 3.18 8.52
C GLY A 18 3.99 3.68 7.25
N ALA A 19 2.75 3.25 6.97
CA ALA A 19 1.95 3.76 5.86
C ALA A 19 1.55 5.24 6.06
N MET A 20 1.52 5.71 7.31
CA MET A 20 1.33 7.12 7.67
C MET A 20 2.64 7.90 7.84
N SER A 21 3.80 7.30 7.54
CA SER A 21 5.09 7.99 7.67
C SER A 21 5.20 9.16 6.70
N GLU A 22 5.90 10.23 7.08
CA GLU A 22 6.22 11.35 6.20
C GLU A 22 7.22 10.94 5.10
N SER A 23 8.04 9.92 5.36
CA SER A 23 9.00 9.39 4.37
C SER A 23 8.29 8.55 3.30
N ALA A 24 8.45 8.95 2.04
CA ALA A 24 7.91 8.24 0.88
C ALA A 24 8.47 6.81 0.78
N ASP A 25 9.78 6.63 1.01
CA ASP A 25 10.42 5.31 1.00
C ASP A 25 9.83 4.36 2.03
N VAL A 26 9.56 4.86 3.24
CA VAL A 26 8.92 4.07 4.30
C VAL A 26 7.51 3.68 3.89
N ARG A 27 6.70 4.62 3.38
CA ARG A 27 5.35 4.31 2.91
C ARG A 27 5.38 3.26 1.79
N LYS A 28 6.23 3.44 0.78
CA LYS A 28 6.35 2.50 -0.35
C LYS A 28 6.74 1.10 0.10
N LYS A 29 7.74 0.98 0.97
CA LYS A 29 8.19 -0.30 1.50
C LYS A 29 7.06 -1.03 2.23
N ILE A 30 6.30 -0.30 3.05
CA ILE A 30 5.19 -0.85 3.82
C ILE A 30 4.05 -1.33 2.91
N PHE A 31 3.74 -0.56 1.85
CA PHE A 31 2.75 -0.98 0.86
C PHE A 31 3.17 -2.21 0.08
N GLN A 32 4.43 -2.27 -0.36
CA GLN A 32 4.98 -3.43 -1.05
C GLN A 32 4.95 -4.66 -0.15
N GLU A 33 5.40 -4.54 1.11
CA GLU A 33 5.40 -5.64 2.06
C GLU A 33 3.97 -6.12 2.37
N TYR A 34 3.02 -5.20 2.52
CA TYR A 34 1.61 -5.55 2.70
C TYR A 34 1.06 -6.28 1.46
N PHE A 35 1.29 -5.72 0.28
CA PHE A 35 0.81 -6.30 -0.97
C PHE A 35 1.43 -7.68 -1.25
N ASP A 36 2.74 -7.87 -1.02
CA ASP A 36 3.39 -9.17 -1.22
C ASP A 36 2.87 -10.24 -0.25
N ARG A 37 2.34 -9.82 0.91
CA ARG A 37 1.88 -10.72 1.97
C ARG A 37 0.40 -11.08 1.86
N PHE A 38 -0.45 -10.16 1.43
CA PHE A 38 -1.90 -10.37 1.32
C PHE A 38 -2.41 -10.38 -0.12
N GLU A 39 -1.58 -9.99 -1.08
CA GLU A 39 -1.98 -9.73 -2.48
C GLU A 39 -3.16 -8.75 -2.60
N GLU A 40 -3.35 -7.92 -1.57
CA GLU A 40 -4.41 -6.94 -1.43
C GLU A 40 -3.84 -5.58 -0.99
N LEU A 41 -4.57 -4.50 -1.26
CA LEU A 41 -4.19 -3.16 -0.84
C LEU A 41 -4.69 -2.87 0.59
N PRO A 42 -3.95 -2.07 1.39
CA PRO A 42 -4.26 -1.91 2.80
C PRO A 42 -5.58 -1.18 3.00
N SER A 43 -6.60 -1.90 3.47
CA SER A 43 -7.98 -1.39 3.52
C SER A 43 -8.15 -0.19 4.44
N TYR A 44 -7.34 -0.11 5.49
CA TYR A 44 -7.33 0.96 6.48
C TYR A 44 -6.82 2.31 5.97
N LEU A 45 -6.30 2.36 4.74
CA LEU A 45 -5.95 3.61 4.06
C LEU A 45 -7.12 4.17 3.24
N PHE A 46 -8.15 3.35 3.05
CA PHE A 46 -9.44 3.78 2.55
C PHE A 46 -10.27 4.08 3.78
N ASP A 47 -10.11 5.28 4.33
CA ASP A 47 -11.07 5.73 5.33
C ASP A 47 -12.46 5.69 4.67
N ASN A 48 -13.47 5.20 5.37
CA ASN A 48 -14.80 4.88 4.81
C ASN A 48 -15.59 6.12 4.35
N SER A 49 -14.92 7.26 4.23
CA SER A 49 -15.45 8.58 3.95
C SER A 49 -15.09 9.01 2.54
N GLU A 50 -15.40 8.19 1.53
CA GLU A 50 -15.39 8.49 0.08
C GLU A 50 -14.12 9.13 -0.54
N THR A 51 -13.08 9.34 0.25
CA THR A 51 -11.91 10.15 -0.10
C THR A 51 -10.65 9.37 0.23
N ILE A 52 -9.75 9.36 -0.75
CA ILE A 52 -8.43 8.77 -0.60
C ILE A 52 -7.58 9.69 0.30
N ASP A 53 -6.88 9.12 1.27
CA ASP A 53 -5.91 9.90 2.06
C ASP A 53 -4.82 10.47 1.13
N ASP A 54 -4.46 11.74 1.30
CA ASP A 54 -3.45 12.41 0.47
C ASP A 54 -2.10 11.68 0.44
N ARG A 55 -1.72 11.00 1.52
CA ARG A 55 -0.47 10.23 1.60
C ARG A 55 -0.58 8.94 0.80
N LEU A 56 -1.74 8.29 0.82
CA LEU A 56 -2.04 7.13 -0.04
C LEU A 56 -2.04 7.56 -1.51
N LEU A 57 -2.65 8.70 -1.86
CA LEU A 57 -2.61 9.24 -3.23
C LEU A 57 -1.17 9.52 -3.69
N ARG A 58 -0.37 10.18 -2.84
CA ARG A 58 1.05 10.42 -3.12
C ARG A 58 1.83 9.12 -3.28
N THR A 59 1.63 8.14 -2.40
CA THR A 59 2.29 6.83 -2.51
C THR A 59 1.89 6.09 -3.79
N ILE A 60 0.64 6.18 -4.22
CA ILE A 60 0.19 5.66 -5.53
C ILE A 60 0.91 6.36 -6.68
N GLN A 61 1.03 7.69 -6.63
CA GLN A 61 1.76 8.45 -7.64
C GLN A 61 3.25 8.08 -7.64
N ASP A 62 3.86 7.90 -6.46
CA ASP A 62 5.24 7.47 -6.32
C ASP A 62 5.45 6.09 -6.96
N PHE A 63 4.51 5.15 -6.79
CA PHE A 63 4.57 3.85 -7.46
C PHE A 63 4.33 3.93 -8.98
N LYS A 64 3.44 4.81 -9.43
CA LYS A 64 3.20 5.02 -10.87
C LYS A 64 4.43 5.58 -11.58
N ASN A 65 5.20 6.41 -10.89
CA ASN A 65 6.43 7.01 -11.42
C ASN A 65 7.68 6.16 -11.16
N ASP A 66 7.58 5.08 -10.39
CA ASP A 66 8.70 4.22 -10.05
C ASP A 66 8.80 3.03 -11.04
N PRO A 67 9.85 2.99 -11.89
CA PRO A 67 10.06 1.92 -12.85
C PRO A 67 10.40 0.56 -12.22
N GLU A 68 10.78 0.53 -10.93
CA GLU A 68 11.07 -0.71 -10.19
C GLU A 68 9.80 -1.36 -9.60
N THR A 69 8.65 -0.68 -9.70
CA THR A 69 7.36 -1.22 -9.24
C THR A 69 6.94 -2.43 -10.07
N THR A 70 6.52 -3.49 -9.39
CA THR A 70 6.10 -4.72 -10.08
C THR A 70 4.81 -4.50 -10.88
N GLN A 71 4.67 -5.18 -12.02
CA GLN A 71 3.45 -5.11 -12.84
C GLN A 71 2.18 -5.51 -12.06
N ARG A 72 2.31 -6.41 -11.07
CA ARG A 72 1.18 -6.82 -10.20
C ARG A 72 0.71 -5.67 -9.32
N LEU A 73 1.65 -4.95 -8.69
CA LEU A 73 1.33 -3.80 -7.85
C LEU A 73 0.73 -2.67 -8.69
N HIS A 74 1.25 -2.41 -9.91
CA HIS A 74 0.62 -1.47 -10.85
C HIS A 74 -0.83 -1.82 -11.16
N LYS A 75 -1.12 -3.09 -11.48
CA LYS A 75 -2.50 -3.54 -11.75
C LYS A 75 -3.41 -3.37 -10.54
N ALA A 76 -2.93 -3.70 -9.34
CA ALA A 76 -3.71 -3.51 -8.12
C ALA A 76 -4.02 -2.02 -7.87
N ILE A 77 -3.03 -1.15 -8.08
CA ILE A 77 -3.19 0.31 -7.97
C ILE A 77 -4.20 0.83 -8.99
N ASP A 78 -4.14 0.40 -10.25
CA ASP A 78 -5.11 0.82 -11.26
C ASP A 78 -6.51 0.31 -10.94
N MET A 79 -6.66 -0.93 -10.49
CA MET A 79 -7.94 -1.46 -10.01
C MET A 79 -8.49 -0.65 -8.83
N LEU A 80 -7.62 -0.22 -7.91
CA LEU A 80 -8.01 0.65 -6.82
C LEU A 80 -8.52 2.00 -7.33
N MET A 81 -7.79 2.63 -8.24
CA MET A 81 -8.17 3.93 -8.80
C MET A 81 -9.51 3.87 -9.53
N GLN A 82 -9.86 2.73 -10.14
CA GLN A 82 -11.17 2.51 -10.75
C GLN A 82 -12.31 2.33 -9.75
N ARG A 83 -12.01 1.92 -8.50
CA ARG A 83 -13.02 1.71 -7.44
C ARG A 83 -13.31 2.97 -6.63
N LEU A 84 -12.43 3.96 -6.68
CA LEU A 84 -12.64 5.23 -6.02
C LEU A 84 -13.62 6.08 -6.84
N PRO A 85 -14.58 6.77 -6.20
CA PRO A 85 -15.46 7.68 -6.92
C PRO A 85 -14.60 8.74 -7.62
N HIS A 86 -14.89 8.99 -8.90
CA HIS A 86 -14.12 9.85 -9.82
C HIS A 86 -13.98 11.34 -9.41
N THR A 87 -14.34 11.71 -8.18
CA THR A 87 -14.37 13.09 -7.67
C THR A 87 -13.02 13.64 -7.20
N ALA A 88 -11.90 12.94 -7.44
CA ALA A 88 -10.55 13.35 -7.02
C ALA A 88 -9.59 13.63 -8.21
N LEU A 89 -10.09 14.26 -9.28
CA LEU A 89 -9.27 14.88 -10.33
C LEU A 89 -9.67 16.34 -10.51
#